data_AF-A0A1C4VFP5-F1
#
_entry.id   AF-A0A1C4VFP5-F1
#
_cell.length_a   1.000
_cell.length_b   1.000
_cell.length_c   1.000
_cell.angle_alpha   90.00
_cell.angle_beta   90.00
_cell.angle_gamma   90.00
#
_symmetry.space_group_name_H-M   'P 1'
#
loop_
_entity.id
_entity.type
_entity.pdbx_description
1 polymer ?
#
loop_
_entity_poly.entity_id
_entity_poly.type
_entity_poly.pdbx_seq_one_letter_code
_entity_poly.pdbx_strand_id
1 'polypeptide(L)'
;MFPSSSPEAGRDPWPDDPRSGPAGPARGLPPGPRTGPTDDGEPRRERGPRRARKGGAPRRPDDEPAEPEAEVVEPVDVRKPLSLTVAGFAALLGVGLVLGAQTAGPGHRLPFAFIVFGVQLLFVLAWTMAMRPPALLLVAVVSAAVAGAADVAAVQSDIAALAPLGYVAAGGFLLGVLGQLVRRVDRIRVTDSLGTTLLIVVGVVAFATLITLSRIPAGTQAITVCLAATGVALTVARLTDAVLPWPRLAPQVPRGAAGVVAGAMIGTLTSAVLGSYLVGFTPTSAALIGLVTAATAVLADLAVGYAEAGRLMAGEPPTLWIARHMQGPLGGFALAAPAAYAMCVLFL
;
A
#
# COMPACT_ATOMS: atom_id res chain seq x y z
N MET A 1 55.64 -14.42 27.52
CA MET A 1 55.80 -14.35 28.98
C MET A 1 54.91 -13.20 29.45
N PHE A 2 53.73 -13.50 29.99
CA PHE A 2 52.89 -12.50 30.65
C PHE A 2 53.36 -12.35 32.11
N PRO A 3 53.12 -11.18 32.73
CA PRO A 3 52.18 -11.24 33.84
C PRO A 3 51.16 -10.09 33.85
N SER A 4 49.93 -10.50 34.12
CA SER A 4 48.78 -9.76 34.64
C SER A 4 48.94 -9.41 36.11
N SER A 5 48.45 -8.24 36.55
CA SER A 5 47.48 -8.09 37.66
C SER A 5 47.31 -6.62 38.06
N SER A 6 46.11 -6.08 37.87
CA SER A 6 45.64 -4.84 38.51
C SER A 6 44.97 -5.19 39.84
N PRO A 7 45.18 -4.43 40.94
CA PRO A 7 44.47 -4.66 42.19
C PRO A 7 43.13 -3.90 42.25
N GLU A 8 42.11 -4.64 42.69
CA GLU A 8 40.84 -4.15 43.23
C GLU A 8 40.99 -3.50 44.61
N ALA A 9 39.92 -2.78 44.98
CA ALA A 9 39.44 -2.46 46.33
C ALA A 9 39.86 -1.11 46.94
N GLY A 10 38.91 -0.18 46.91
CA GLY A 10 38.84 0.99 47.80
C GLY A 10 37.38 1.40 47.98
N ARG A 11 36.71 0.79 48.97
CA ARG A 11 35.41 1.21 49.51
C ARG A 11 35.56 2.60 50.14
N ASP A 12 34.71 3.55 49.77
CA ASP A 12 34.55 4.79 50.53
C ASP A 12 33.32 4.73 51.47
N PRO A 13 33.38 5.40 52.62
CA PRO A 13 32.52 5.14 53.78
C PRO A 13 31.33 6.11 53.88
N TRP A 14 30.23 5.59 54.42
CA TRP A 14 29.07 6.36 54.90
C TRP A 14 29.45 7.34 56.02
N PRO A 15 28.81 8.52 56.07
CA PRO A 15 28.66 9.29 57.30
C PRO A 15 27.20 9.31 57.79
N ASP A 16 26.97 8.72 58.97
CA ASP A 16 25.96 9.16 59.96
C ASP A 16 26.63 10.30 60.78
N ASP A 17 26.05 11.37 61.32
CA ASP A 17 24.73 11.80 61.84
C ASP A 17 24.90 13.33 62.18
N PRO A 18 24.04 14.12 62.89
CA PRO A 18 22.60 14.04 63.20
C PRO A 18 21.80 15.36 62.94
N ARG A 19 20.49 15.23 63.19
CA ARG A 19 19.31 16.13 63.13
C ARG A 19 19.42 17.60 63.59
N SER A 20 18.65 18.49 62.93
CA SER A 20 17.78 19.51 63.57
C SER A 20 16.75 20.18 62.62
N GLY A 21 15.44 20.02 62.90
CA GLY A 21 14.38 21.05 62.69
C GLY A 21 13.50 21.03 61.41
N PRO A 22 12.21 21.44 61.46
CA PRO A 22 11.14 20.86 60.64
C PRO A 22 10.41 21.83 59.68
N ALA A 23 9.80 21.28 58.61
CA ALA A 23 8.42 21.52 58.12
C ALA A 23 8.28 21.39 56.59
N GLY A 24 7.35 20.52 56.15
CA GLY A 24 6.80 20.54 54.79
C GLY A 24 6.54 19.13 54.21
N PRO A 25 5.28 18.68 54.06
CA PRO A 25 5.01 17.35 53.51
C PRO A 25 4.97 17.38 51.98
N ALA A 26 5.92 16.68 51.35
CA ALA A 26 5.90 16.37 49.93
C ALA A 26 5.17 15.03 49.67
N ARG A 27 4.31 15.07 48.66
CA ARG A 27 3.43 14.01 48.15
C ARG A 27 4.20 12.74 47.76
N GLY A 28 3.64 11.57 48.11
CA GLY A 28 3.94 10.32 47.42
C GLY A 28 3.95 9.08 48.30
N LEU A 29 2.78 8.53 48.64
CA LEU A 29 2.65 7.11 49.00
C LEU A 29 1.27 6.59 48.56
N PRO A 30 1.16 5.35 48.02
CA PRO A 30 -0.09 4.77 47.52
C PRO A 30 -1.02 4.34 48.67
N PRO A 31 -2.36 4.34 48.48
CA PRO A 31 -3.29 4.02 49.56
C PRO A 31 -3.32 2.51 49.87
N GLY A 32 -3.24 2.18 51.16
CA GLY A 32 -3.43 0.83 51.69
C GLY A 32 -4.89 0.37 51.67
N PRO A 33 -5.15 -0.95 51.84
CA PRO A 33 -6.47 -1.53 51.72
C PRO A 33 -7.38 -1.18 52.91
N ARG A 34 -8.60 -0.74 52.62
CA ARG A 34 -9.65 -0.41 53.61
C ARG A 34 -10.23 -1.67 54.24
N THR A 35 -10.19 -1.70 55.57
CA THR A 35 -10.99 -2.56 56.46
C THR A 35 -12.31 -1.86 56.81
N GLY A 36 -13.45 -2.55 56.66
CA GLY A 36 -14.80 -2.13 57.07
C GLY A 36 -15.84 -3.25 56.89
N PRO A 37 -16.97 -3.25 57.62
CA PRO A 37 -17.38 -4.38 58.46
C PRO A 37 -18.44 -5.34 57.89
N THR A 38 -18.55 -6.45 58.61
CA THR A 38 -19.39 -7.66 58.53
C THR A 38 -20.89 -7.44 58.35
N ASP A 39 -21.51 -8.26 57.47
CA ASP A 39 -22.85 -8.83 57.73
C ASP A 39 -23.07 -10.16 56.97
N ASP A 40 -23.19 -11.22 57.78
CA ASP A 40 -24.02 -12.44 57.71
C ASP A 40 -24.31 -13.21 56.42
N GLY A 41 -24.02 -14.54 56.47
CA GLY A 41 -24.89 -15.55 55.88
C GLY A 41 -24.26 -16.61 54.95
N GLU A 42 -23.95 -17.78 55.54
CA GLU A 42 -23.96 -19.13 54.93
C GLU A 42 -22.73 -19.73 54.20
N PRO A 43 -22.55 -21.07 54.27
CA PRO A 43 -21.25 -21.67 54.57
C PRO A 43 -20.49 -22.25 53.38
N ARG A 44 -19.16 -22.24 53.56
CA ARG A 44 -18.13 -23.00 52.84
C ARG A 44 -18.59 -24.40 52.43
N ARG A 45 -18.63 -24.67 51.12
CA ARG A 45 -18.58 -26.04 50.59
C ARG A 45 -17.14 -26.40 50.23
N GLU A 46 -16.66 -27.41 50.93
CA GLU A 46 -15.37 -28.09 50.77
C GLU A 46 -15.16 -28.55 49.32
N ARG A 47 -14.00 -28.20 48.76
CA ARG A 47 -13.55 -28.68 47.45
C ARG A 47 -12.66 -29.90 47.66
N GLY A 48 -13.28 -31.07 47.80
CA GLY A 48 -12.59 -32.37 47.77
C GLY A 48 -12.27 -32.83 46.33
N PRO A 49 -11.17 -33.59 46.10
CA PRO A 49 -10.77 -34.01 44.76
C PRO A 49 -11.54 -35.27 44.34
N ARG A 50 -12.46 -35.15 43.38
CA ARG A 50 -13.19 -36.30 42.82
C ARG A 50 -12.63 -36.72 41.46
N ARG A 51 -11.80 -37.76 41.55
CA ARG A 51 -11.61 -38.92 40.66
C ARG A 51 -12.26 -38.85 39.27
N ALA A 52 -11.42 -39.16 38.27
CA ALA A 52 -11.77 -39.55 36.93
C ALA A 52 -12.93 -40.57 36.90
N ARG A 53 -14.06 -40.19 36.30
CA ARG A 53 -15.17 -41.08 35.99
C ARG A 53 -15.17 -41.37 34.50
N LYS A 54 -14.63 -42.54 34.16
CA LYS A 54 -14.79 -43.23 32.88
C LYS A 54 -16.26 -43.64 32.76
N GLY A 55 -16.97 -43.02 31.82
CA GLY A 55 -18.40 -43.27 31.61
C GLY A 55 -18.95 -42.34 30.55
N GLY A 56 -18.62 -42.61 29.29
CA GLY A 56 -19.18 -41.90 28.14
C GLY A 56 -20.65 -42.26 27.97
N ALA A 57 -21.53 -41.27 28.17
CA ALA A 57 -22.90 -41.33 27.69
C ALA A 57 -22.92 -41.05 26.17
N PRO A 58 -23.87 -41.63 25.41
CA PRO A 58 -23.96 -41.38 23.97
C PRO A 58 -24.30 -39.91 23.73
N ARG A 59 -23.47 -39.27 22.89
CA ARG A 59 -23.59 -37.87 22.46
C ARG A 59 -24.95 -37.69 21.77
N ARG A 60 -25.79 -36.82 22.33
CA ARG A 60 -27.06 -36.40 21.73
C ARG A 60 -26.72 -35.54 20.49
N PRO A 61 -27.48 -35.61 19.38
CA PRO A 61 -27.17 -34.84 18.16
C PRO A 61 -27.33 -33.32 18.28
N ASP A 62 -27.76 -32.82 19.44
CA ASP A 62 -28.17 -31.42 19.62
C ASP A 62 -27.05 -30.50 20.14
N ASP A 63 -25.80 -30.99 20.27
CA ASP A 63 -24.62 -30.20 20.65
C ASP A 63 -23.72 -29.92 19.42
N GLU A 64 -24.29 -29.40 18.35
CA GLU A 64 -23.50 -28.61 17.39
C GLU A 64 -23.21 -27.25 18.06
N PRO A 65 -21.95 -26.81 18.16
CA PRO A 65 -21.67 -25.45 18.60
C PRO A 65 -22.39 -24.52 17.64
N ALA A 66 -23.33 -23.72 18.15
CA ALA A 66 -23.97 -22.67 17.38
C ALA A 66 -22.88 -21.93 16.61
N GLU A 67 -22.95 -21.99 15.27
CA GLU A 67 -22.05 -21.20 14.43
C GLU A 67 -22.15 -19.76 14.93
N PRO A 68 -21.03 -19.08 15.24
CA PRO A 68 -21.08 -17.72 15.71
C PRO A 68 -21.89 -16.93 14.68
N GLU A 69 -23.02 -16.36 15.11
CA GLU A 69 -23.88 -15.53 14.28
C GLU A 69 -22.98 -14.58 13.51
N ALA A 70 -22.94 -14.73 12.18
CA ALA A 70 -22.08 -13.92 11.35
C ALA A 70 -22.42 -12.45 11.63
N GLU A 71 -21.50 -11.76 12.31
CA GLU A 71 -21.66 -10.36 12.68
C GLU A 71 -22.02 -9.61 11.39
N VAL A 72 -23.26 -9.13 11.31
CA VAL A 72 -23.78 -8.44 10.13
C VAL A 72 -23.08 -7.09 10.08
N VAL A 73 -21.90 -7.06 9.48
CA VAL A 73 -21.11 -5.84 9.33
C VAL A 73 -21.89 -4.91 8.42
N GLU A 74 -22.29 -3.76 8.96
CA GLU A 74 -23.04 -2.75 8.21
C GLU A 74 -22.27 -2.37 6.93
N PRO A 75 -22.91 -2.48 5.74
CA PRO A 75 -22.25 -2.17 4.48
C PRO A 75 -21.82 -0.71 4.45
N VAL A 76 -20.54 -0.44 4.15
CA VAL A 76 -20.04 0.94 4.00
C VAL A 76 -20.79 1.63 2.86
N ASP A 77 -21.29 2.85 3.10
CA ASP A 77 -21.98 3.65 2.08
C ASP A 77 -21.03 4.19 1.01
N VAL A 78 -21.40 3.99 -0.25
CA VAL A 78 -20.68 4.57 -1.39
C VAL A 78 -21.07 6.03 -1.52
N ARG A 79 -20.13 6.92 -1.19
CA ARG A 79 -20.29 8.36 -1.43
C ARG A 79 -20.16 8.64 -2.93
N LYS A 80 -21.27 8.78 -3.64
CA LYS A 80 -21.32 9.09 -5.08
C LYS A 80 -20.36 10.21 -5.54
N PRO A 81 -20.32 11.42 -4.91
CA PRO A 81 -19.43 12.49 -5.38
C PRO A 81 -17.95 12.09 -5.31
N LEU A 82 -17.58 11.30 -4.31
CA LEU A 82 -16.22 10.81 -4.14
C LEU A 82 -15.82 9.86 -5.27
N SER A 83 -16.68 8.90 -5.59
CA SER A 83 -16.42 7.95 -6.69
C SER A 83 -16.26 8.68 -8.02
N LEU A 84 -17.07 9.73 -8.26
CA LEU A 84 -16.96 10.59 -9.44
C LEU A 84 -15.63 11.36 -9.49
N THR A 85 -15.15 11.89 -8.36
CA THR A 85 -13.84 12.57 -8.30
C THR A 85 -12.70 11.62 -8.63
N VAL A 86 -12.74 10.37 -8.12
CA VAL A 86 -11.73 9.34 -8.44
C VAL A 86 -11.80 8.94 -9.91
N ALA A 87 -13.01 8.78 -10.45
CA ALA A 87 -13.22 8.49 -11.86
C ALA A 87 -12.63 9.60 -12.76
N GLY A 88 -12.87 10.86 -12.41
CA GLY A 88 -12.31 12.03 -13.09
C GLY A 88 -10.79 12.09 -12.98
N PHE A 89 -10.23 11.82 -11.81
CA PHE A 89 -8.77 11.75 -11.63
C PHE A 89 -8.14 10.65 -12.48
N ALA A 90 -8.72 9.44 -12.51
CA ALA A 90 -8.24 8.35 -13.36
C ALA A 90 -8.29 8.70 -14.86
N ALA A 91 -9.36 9.36 -15.30
CA ALA A 91 -9.50 9.83 -16.68
C ALA A 91 -8.43 10.88 -17.02
N LEU A 92 -8.25 11.88 -16.16
CA LEU A 92 -7.24 12.93 -16.34
C LEU A 92 -5.82 12.37 -16.35
N LEU A 93 -5.52 11.40 -15.48
CA LEU A 93 -4.23 10.74 -15.43
C LEU A 93 -3.95 9.95 -16.71
N GLY A 94 -4.93 9.18 -17.19
CA GLY A 94 -4.82 8.44 -18.45
C GLY A 94 -4.64 9.36 -19.65
N VAL A 95 -5.47 10.40 -19.77
CA VAL A 95 -5.36 11.39 -20.85
C VAL A 95 -4.03 12.14 -20.78
N GLY A 96 -3.62 12.59 -19.60
CA GLY A 96 -2.37 13.32 -19.41
C GLY A 96 -1.14 12.49 -19.79
N LEU A 97 -1.09 11.21 -19.41
CA LEU A 97 0.00 10.32 -19.77
C LEU A 97 0.01 9.98 -21.27
N VAL A 98 -1.16 9.73 -21.88
CA VAL A 98 -1.26 9.48 -23.32
C VAL A 98 -0.84 10.71 -24.11
N LEU A 99 -1.37 11.90 -23.79
CA LEU A 99 -0.97 13.14 -24.45
C LEU A 99 0.53 13.43 -24.26
N GLY A 100 1.05 13.20 -23.05
CA GLY A 100 2.48 13.30 -22.77
C GLY A 100 3.32 12.40 -23.67
N ALA A 101 2.91 11.14 -23.85
CA ALA A 101 3.60 10.20 -24.73
C ALA A 101 3.56 10.65 -26.20
N GLN A 102 2.45 11.23 -26.66
CA GLN A 102 2.34 11.77 -28.02
C GLN A 102 3.22 12.99 -28.26
N THR A 103 3.60 13.73 -27.21
CA THR A 103 4.59 14.83 -27.31
C THR A 103 6.04 14.34 -27.31
N ALA A 104 6.28 13.05 -27.01
CA ALA A 104 7.61 12.44 -26.99
C ALA A 104 8.07 12.07 -28.41
N GLY A 105 8.34 13.07 -29.25
CA GLY A 105 8.92 12.86 -30.57
C GLY A 105 10.38 12.36 -30.51
N PRO A 106 10.94 11.85 -31.63
CA PRO A 106 12.37 11.55 -31.73
C PRO A 106 13.21 12.76 -31.32
N GLY A 107 14.07 12.61 -30.30
CA GLY A 107 14.91 13.68 -29.76
C GLY A 107 14.26 14.62 -28.73
N HIS A 108 12.93 14.60 -28.55
CA HIS A 108 12.19 15.49 -27.63
C HIS A 108 11.49 14.69 -26.52
N ARG A 109 12.26 13.89 -25.77
CA ARG A 109 11.72 12.97 -24.74
C ARG A 109 11.57 13.61 -23.35
N LEU A 110 12.22 14.75 -23.13
CA LEU A 110 12.20 15.46 -21.85
C LEU A 110 10.78 15.86 -21.40
N PRO A 111 9.89 16.39 -22.27
CA PRO A 111 8.54 16.74 -21.84
C PRO A 111 7.76 15.57 -21.25
N PHE A 112 7.85 14.39 -21.87
CA PHE A 112 7.19 13.19 -21.36
C PHE A 112 7.82 12.70 -20.05
N ALA A 113 9.15 12.75 -19.93
CA ALA A 113 9.84 12.44 -18.68
C ALA A 113 9.41 13.39 -17.55
N PHE A 114 9.23 14.69 -17.81
CA PHE A 114 8.71 15.63 -16.81
C PHE A 114 7.29 15.31 -16.36
N ILE A 115 6.42 14.88 -17.28
CA ILE A 115 5.06 14.44 -16.95
C ILE A 115 5.11 13.18 -16.08
N VAL A 116 5.91 12.19 -16.47
CA VAL A 116 6.10 10.94 -15.71
C VAL A 116 6.65 11.23 -14.31
N PHE A 117 7.66 12.10 -14.20
CA PHE A 117 8.22 12.55 -12.94
C PHE A 117 7.16 13.21 -12.05
N GLY A 118 6.32 14.08 -12.62
CA GLY A 118 5.19 14.68 -11.89
C GLY A 118 4.24 13.62 -11.33
N VAL A 119 3.90 12.60 -12.12
CA VAL A 119 3.06 11.47 -11.67
C VAL A 119 3.76 10.63 -10.60
N GLN A 120 5.07 10.39 -10.71
CA GLN A 120 5.86 9.70 -9.68
C GLN A 120 5.85 10.49 -8.36
N LEU A 121 5.99 11.81 -8.39
CA LEU A 121 5.90 12.64 -7.18
C LEU A 121 4.50 12.58 -6.55
N LEU A 122 3.44 12.60 -7.36
CA LEU A 122 2.07 12.38 -6.88
C LEU A 122 1.91 10.99 -6.26
N PHE A 123 2.52 9.96 -6.85
CA PHE A 123 2.57 8.60 -6.29
C PHE A 123 3.28 8.58 -4.94
N VAL A 124 4.50 9.12 -4.84
CA VAL A 124 5.24 9.20 -3.56
C VAL A 124 4.41 9.93 -2.50
N LEU A 125 3.82 11.07 -2.84
CA LEU A 125 3.02 11.85 -1.90
C LEU A 125 1.78 11.08 -1.42
N ALA A 126 1.01 10.50 -2.36
CA ALA A 126 -0.21 9.76 -2.03
C ALA A 126 0.09 8.56 -1.14
N TRP A 127 1.12 7.77 -1.47
CA TRP A 127 1.46 6.56 -0.73
C TRP A 127 2.14 6.84 0.61
N THR A 128 3.01 7.84 0.71
CA THR A 128 3.62 8.21 2.00
C THR A 128 2.61 8.83 2.97
N MET A 129 1.65 9.64 2.48
CA MET A 129 0.59 10.21 3.32
C MET A 129 -0.42 9.17 3.80
N ALA A 130 -0.68 8.13 2.99
CA ALA A 130 -1.61 7.07 3.34
C ALA A 130 -0.99 6.02 4.26
N MET A 131 0.23 5.55 3.97
CA MET A 131 0.88 4.50 4.77
C MET A 131 1.57 5.07 6.03
N ARG A 132 1.88 6.37 6.05
CA ARG A 132 2.56 7.07 7.15
C ARG A 132 3.75 6.28 7.72
N PRO A 133 4.75 5.95 6.89
CA PRO A 133 5.89 5.17 7.36
C PRO A 133 6.61 5.92 8.50
N PRO A 134 7.20 5.21 9.47
CA PRO A 134 7.80 5.82 10.66
C PRO A 134 8.91 6.83 10.34
N ALA A 135 9.59 6.66 9.20
CA ALA A 135 10.58 7.60 8.67
C ALA A 135 10.06 8.38 7.44
N LEU A 136 8.86 8.97 7.51
CA LEU A 136 8.16 9.59 6.38
C LEU A 136 9.04 10.46 5.49
N LEU A 137 9.74 11.44 6.07
CA LEU A 137 10.61 12.34 5.29
C LEU A 137 11.75 11.62 4.58
N LEU A 138 12.37 10.63 5.24
CA LEU A 138 13.44 9.84 4.63
C LEU A 138 12.90 9.04 3.45
N VAL A 139 11.79 8.33 3.65
CA VAL A 139 11.16 7.53 2.59
C VAL A 139 10.74 8.41 1.43
N ALA A 140 10.10 9.56 1.69
CA ALA A 140 9.69 10.50 0.65
C ALA A 140 10.87 11.04 -0.16
N VAL A 141 11.94 11.49 0.52
CA VAL A 141 13.14 12.04 -0.16
C VAL A 141 13.86 10.96 -0.97
N VAL A 142 14.07 9.76 -0.38
CA VAL A 142 14.71 8.65 -1.09
C VAL A 142 13.87 8.24 -2.30
N SER A 143 12.56 8.08 -2.16
CA SER A 143 11.70 7.71 -3.28
C SER A 143 11.63 8.79 -4.36
N ALA A 144 11.64 10.08 -4.01
CA ALA A 144 11.71 11.16 -4.99
C ALA A 144 13.06 11.21 -5.73
N ALA A 145 14.17 10.94 -5.02
CA ALA A 145 15.50 10.82 -5.65
C ALA A 145 15.56 9.61 -6.59
N VAL A 146 14.98 8.47 -6.19
CA VAL A 146 14.86 7.26 -7.02
C VAL A 146 14.02 7.53 -8.26
N ALA A 147 12.90 8.23 -8.13
CA ALA A 147 12.06 8.66 -9.25
C ALA A 147 12.88 9.44 -10.29
N GLY A 148 13.59 10.49 -9.85
CA GLY A 148 14.46 11.27 -10.73
C GLY A 148 15.60 10.45 -11.34
N ALA A 149 16.24 9.57 -10.56
CA ALA A 149 17.30 8.70 -11.07
C ALA A 149 16.77 7.67 -12.09
N ALA A 150 15.57 7.15 -11.89
CA ALA A 150 14.93 6.21 -12.81
C ALA A 150 14.59 6.89 -14.13
N ASP A 151 14.07 8.12 -14.09
CA ASP A 151 13.76 8.90 -15.29
C ASP A 151 15.02 9.31 -16.04
N VAL A 152 16.07 9.75 -15.34
CA VAL A 152 17.37 10.03 -15.95
C VAL A 152 17.95 8.78 -16.61
N ALA A 153 17.92 7.64 -15.93
CA ALA A 153 18.38 6.36 -16.48
C ALA A 153 17.55 5.97 -17.71
N ALA A 154 16.22 6.10 -17.67
CA ALA A 154 15.34 5.78 -18.79
C ALA A 154 15.57 6.69 -20.01
N VAL A 155 15.89 7.96 -19.79
CA VAL A 155 16.18 8.93 -20.86
C VAL A 155 17.58 8.72 -21.45
N GLN A 156 18.60 8.54 -20.61
CA GLN A 156 20.01 8.57 -21.00
C GLN A 156 20.60 7.22 -21.41
N SER A 157 20.03 6.09 -20.97
CA SER A 157 20.61 4.77 -21.29
C SER A 157 20.69 4.57 -22.80
N ASP A 158 21.81 4.15 -23.37
CA ASP A 158 21.92 3.93 -24.82
C ASP A 158 20.95 2.86 -25.31
N ILE A 159 20.83 1.77 -24.54
CA ILE A 159 19.93 0.65 -24.79
C ILE A 159 18.62 0.89 -24.02
N ALA A 160 17.48 0.80 -24.73
CA ALA A 160 16.15 0.82 -24.12
C ALA A 160 15.84 -0.51 -23.42
N ALA A 161 16.52 -0.77 -22.31
CA ALA A 161 16.38 -1.99 -21.50
C ALA A 161 15.91 -1.65 -20.09
N LEU A 162 15.32 -2.63 -19.39
CA LEU A 162 14.89 -2.48 -18.00
C LEU A 162 16.02 -2.63 -16.98
N ALA A 163 17.20 -3.12 -17.38
CA ALA A 163 18.31 -3.37 -16.45
C ALA A 163 18.75 -2.11 -15.65
N PRO A 164 18.91 -0.91 -16.27
CA PRO A 164 19.19 0.32 -15.53
C PRO A 164 18.14 0.66 -14.47
N LEU A 165 16.86 0.44 -14.78
CA LEU A 165 15.76 0.64 -13.83
C LEU A 165 15.83 -0.34 -12.66
N GLY A 166 16.20 -1.60 -12.92
CA GLY A 166 16.44 -2.61 -11.89
C GLY A 166 17.55 -2.21 -10.93
N TYR A 167 18.67 -1.66 -11.43
CA TYR A 167 19.75 -1.16 -10.57
C TYR A 167 19.31 0.04 -9.73
N VAL A 168 18.53 0.97 -10.30
CA VAL A 168 17.97 2.11 -9.57
C VAL A 168 17.00 1.66 -8.47
N ALA A 169 16.13 0.67 -8.75
CA ALA A 169 15.23 0.11 -7.76
C ALA A 169 16.01 -0.55 -6.59
N ALA A 170 17.00 -1.38 -6.91
CA ALA A 170 17.83 -2.06 -5.92
C ALA A 170 18.61 -1.04 -5.06
N GLY A 171 19.27 -0.07 -5.70
CA GLY A 171 20.00 1.00 -5.01
C GLY A 171 19.09 1.85 -4.13
N GLY A 172 17.92 2.25 -4.64
CA GLY A 172 16.92 3.01 -3.90
C GLY A 172 16.40 2.29 -2.66
N PHE A 173 16.09 1.00 -2.80
CA PHE A 173 15.67 0.16 -1.68
C PHE A 173 16.79 0.04 -0.63
N LEU A 174 18.03 -0.23 -1.05
CA LEU A 174 19.18 -0.32 -0.14
C LEU A 174 19.44 0.99 0.60
N LEU A 175 19.33 2.14 -0.07
CA LEU A 175 19.44 3.46 0.57
C LEU A 175 18.33 3.69 1.60
N GLY A 176 17.10 3.26 1.29
CA GLY A 176 15.98 3.30 2.23
C GLY A 176 16.25 2.45 3.49
N VAL A 177 16.73 1.22 3.31
CA VAL A 177 17.12 0.31 4.40
C VAL A 177 18.22 0.94 5.25
N LEU A 178 19.30 1.41 4.63
CA LEU A 178 20.44 2.02 5.33
C LEU A 178 20.03 3.26 6.11
N GLY A 179 19.21 4.14 5.52
CA GLY A 179 18.71 5.33 6.20
C GLY A 179 17.84 4.99 7.42
N GLN A 180 17.06 3.91 7.36
CA GLN A 180 16.26 3.43 8.49
C GLN A 180 17.13 2.83 9.60
N LEU A 181 18.20 2.10 9.24
CA LEU A 181 19.16 1.52 10.20
C LEU A 181 19.92 2.61 10.97
N VAL A 182 20.40 3.65 10.28
CA VAL A 182 21.14 4.76 10.89
C VAL A 182 20.27 5.54 11.89
N ARG A 183 18.98 5.71 11.59
CA ARG A 183 18.06 6.51 12.40
C ARG A 183 17.53 5.79 13.66
N ARG A 184 17.95 4.54 13.91
CA ARG A 184 17.49 3.69 15.03
C ARG A 184 15.95 3.69 15.18
N VAL A 185 15.25 3.36 14.10
CA VAL A 185 13.79 3.20 14.15
C VAL A 185 13.43 2.00 15.04
N ASP A 186 12.32 2.11 15.79
CA ASP A 186 11.79 1.04 16.64
C ASP A 186 11.78 -0.30 15.91
N ARG A 187 12.51 -1.29 16.47
CA ARG A 187 12.70 -2.62 15.86
C ARG A 187 11.38 -3.36 15.60
N ILE A 188 10.31 -2.96 16.30
CA ILE A 188 8.97 -3.55 16.23
C ILE A 188 8.27 -3.23 14.89
N ARG A 189 8.65 -2.15 14.19
CA ARG A 189 7.99 -1.68 12.94
C ARG A 189 8.87 -1.77 11.69
N VAL A 190 9.97 -2.51 11.74
CA VAL A 190 10.95 -2.57 10.65
C VAL A 190 10.35 -3.21 9.39
N THR A 191 9.64 -4.33 9.53
CA THR A 191 9.03 -5.02 8.39
C THR A 191 7.99 -4.18 7.67
N ASP A 192 7.13 -3.48 8.42
CA ASP A 192 6.11 -2.57 7.89
C ASP A 192 6.73 -1.37 7.15
N SER A 193 7.78 -0.79 7.73
CA SER A 193 8.54 0.31 7.11
C SER A 193 9.28 -0.13 5.83
N LEU A 194 9.86 -1.33 5.84
CA LEU A 194 10.54 -1.90 4.67
C LEU A 194 9.58 -2.24 3.55
N GLY A 195 8.44 -2.86 3.87
CA GLY A 195 7.40 -3.19 2.89
C GLY A 195 6.85 -1.93 2.23
N THR A 196 6.56 -0.89 3.01
CA THR A 196 6.13 0.41 2.48
C THR A 196 7.19 1.07 1.60
N THR A 197 8.46 1.05 2.03
CA THR A 197 9.57 1.63 1.26
C THR A 197 9.76 0.91 -0.07
N LEU A 198 9.74 -0.43 -0.04
CA LEU A 198 9.84 -1.26 -1.24
C LEU A 198 8.69 -0.98 -2.21
N LEU A 199 7.45 -0.96 -1.71
CA LEU A 199 6.27 -0.66 -2.53
C LEU A 199 6.42 0.70 -3.23
N ILE A 200 6.83 1.74 -2.49
CA ILE A 200 6.95 3.08 -3.06
C ILE A 200 8.07 3.13 -4.11
N VAL A 201 9.24 2.56 -3.80
CA VAL A 201 10.40 2.49 -4.71
C VAL A 201 10.05 1.73 -5.98
N VAL A 202 9.43 0.56 -5.86
CA VAL A 202 9.02 -0.24 -7.03
C VAL A 202 7.96 0.51 -7.84
N GLY A 203 6.99 1.14 -7.18
CA GLY A 203 5.94 1.91 -7.85
C GLY A 203 6.47 3.09 -8.67
N VAL A 204 7.41 3.88 -8.15
CA VAL A 204 8.00 4.98 -8.93
C VAL A 204 8.84 4.47 -10.09
N VAL A 205 9.62 3.41 -9.90
CA VAL A 205 10.42 2.80 -10.96
C VAL A 205 9.53 2.19 -12.04
N ALA A 206 8.37 1.65 -11.66
CA ALA A 206 7.39 1.11 -12.60
C ALA A 206 6.86 2.19 -13.56
N PHE A 207 6.70 3.44 -13.13
CA PHE A 207 6.36 4.53 -14.05
C PHE A 207 7.47 4.86 -15.06
N ALA A 208 8.75 4.74 -14.66
CA ALA A 208 9.88 5.00 -15.55
C ALA A 208 9.96 3.98 -16.71
N THR A 209 9.28 2.83 -16.61
CA THR A 209 9.17 1.90 -17.74
C THR A 209 8.40 2.50 -18.92
N LEU A 210 7.52 3.49 -18.70
CA LEU A 210 6.84 4.20 -19.79
C LEU A 210 7.82 5.02 -20.63
N ILE A 211 8.79 5.67 -19.99
CA ILE A 211 9.86 6.43 -20.68
C ILE A 211 10.74 5.47 -21.49
N THR A 212 11.03 4.29 -20.93
CA THR A 212 11.80 3.26 -21.66
C THR A 212 10.99 2.71 -22.83
N LEU A 213 9.70 2.44 -22.60
CA LEU A 213 8.77 1.94 -23.62
C LEU A 213 8.66 2.91 -24.79
N SER A 214 8.58 4.23 -24.55
CA SER A 214 8.48 5.23 -25.62
C SER A 214 9.69 5.28 -26.57
N ARG A 215 10.74 4.50 -26.29
CA ARG A 215 11.96 4.40 -27.10
C ARG A 215 12.03 3.14 -27.94
N ILE A 216 11.14 2.18 -27.71
CA ILE A 216 11.08 0.91 -28.43
C ILE A 216 10.18 1.09 -29.66
N PRO A 217 10.43 0.38 -30.79
CA PRO A 217 9.49 0.34 -31.91
C PRO A 217 8.07 0.00 -31.43
N ALA A 218 7.05 0.65 -31.99
CA ALA A 218 5.64 0.59 -31.55
C ALA A 218 5.37 1.06 -30.10
N GLY A 219 6.37 1.50 -29.34
CA GLY A 219 6.25 1.86 -27.94
C GLY A 219 5.25 2.97 -27.63
N THR A 220 5.27 4.07 -28.38
CA THR A 220 4.31 5.17 -28.20
C THR A 220 2.87 4.74 -28.49
N GLN A 221 2.68 3.87 -29.48
CA GLN A 221 1.36 3.30 -29.80
C GLN A 221 0.91 2.34 -28.70
N ALA A 222 1.81 1.48 -28.20
CA ALA A 222 1.54 0.61 -27.06
C ALA A 222 1.16 1.41 -25.80
N ILE A 223 1.88 2.50 -25.50
CA ILE A 223 1.53 3.43 -24.41
C ILE A 223 0.11 3.98 -24.62
N THR A 224 -0.20 4.45 -25.83
CA THR A 224 -1.53 4.99 -26.16
C THR A 224 -2.63 3.97 -25.92
N VAL A 225 -2.48 2.75 -26.45
CA VAL A 225 -3.46 1.67 -26.32
C VAL A 225 -3.62 1.24 -24.85
N CYS A 226 -2.51 0.98 -24.16
CA CYS A 226 -2.51 0.45 -22.79
C CYS A 226 -3.01 1.48 -21.76
N LEU A 227 -2.54 2.72 -21.85
CA LEU A 227 -2.90 3.75 -20.88
C LEU A 227 -4.30 4.30 -21.12
N ALA A 228 -4.77 4.35 -22.38
CA ALA A 228 -6.18 4.64 -22.66
C ALA A 228 -7.08 3.52 -22.10
N ALA A 229 -6.74 2.25 -22.33
CA ALA A 229 -7.48 1.12 -21.76
C ALA A 229 -7.49 1.17 -20.22
N THR A 230 -6.35 1.45 -19.60
CA THR A 230 -6.21 1.60 -18.15
C THR A 230 -7.04 2.75 -17.60
N GLY A 231 -6.94 3.93 -18.20
CA GLY A 231 -7.71 5.11 -17.78
C GLY A 231 -9.20 4.88 -17.91
N VAL A 232 -9.66 4.38 -19.06
CA VAL A 232 -11.07 4.05 -19.28
C VAL A 232 -11.56 2.96 -18.32
N ALA A 233 -10.78 1.90 -18.11
CA ALA A 233 -11.17 0.82 -17.20
C ALA A 233 -11.37 1.31 -15.77
N LEU A 234 -10.42 2.10 -15.25
CA LEU A 234 -10.51 2.66 -13.91
C LEU A 234 -11.66 3.67 -13.79
N THR A 235 -11.84 4.55 -14.78
CA THR A 235 -12.94 5.50 -14.79
C THR A 235 -14.29 4.79 -14.82
N VAL A 236 -14.48 3.83 -15.74
CA VAL A 236 -15.73 3.06 -15.86
C VAL A 236 -15.98 2.26 -14.59
N ALA A 237 -14.98 1.60 -14.01
CA ALA A 237 -15.14 0.88 -12.76
C ALA A 237 -15.69 1.79 -11.64
N ARG A 238 -15.14 3.00 -11.49
CA ARG A 238 -15.59 3.97 -10.48
C ARG A 238 -16.95 4.57 -10.77
N LEU A 239 -17.28 4.79 -12.04
CA LEU A 239 -18.62 5.25 -12.44
C LEU A 239 -19.67 4.16 -12.17
N THR A 240 -19.37 2.92 -12.52
CA THR A 240 -20.25 1.77 -12.26
C THR A 240 -20.43 1.56 -10.77
N ASP A 241 -19.37 1.61 -9.96
CA ASP A 241 -19.46 1.50 -8.50
C ASP A 241 -20.32 2.62 -7.88
N ALA A 242 -20.39 3.81 -8.51
CA ALA A 242 -21.21 4.92 -8.04
C ALA A 242 -22.72 4.73 -8.31
N VAL A 243 -23.07 3.98 -9.36
CA VAL A 243 -24.45 3.79 -9.83
C VAL A 243 -25.01 2.43 -9.41
N LEU A 244 -24.20 1.38 -9.55
CA LEU A 244 -24.55 -0.02 -9.33
C LEU A 244 -23.52 -0.69 -8.40
N PRO A 245 -23.51 -0.36 -7.09
CA PRO A 245 -22.55 -0.90 -6.13
C PRO A 245 -22.78 -2.39 -5.81
N TRP A 246 -23.78 -3.04 -6.43
CA TRP A 246 -24.15 -4.44 -6.22
C TRP A 246 -23.93 -5.27 -7.49
N PRO A 247 -23.43 -6.51 -7.41
CA PRO A 247 -23.00 -7.23 -6.20
C PRO A 247 -21.63 -6.76 -5.68
N ARG A 248 -21.49 -6.63 -4.35
CA ARG A 248 -20.22 -6.27 -3.70
C ARG A 248 -19.28 -7.46 -3.66
N LEU A 249 -17.97 -7.22 -3.82
CA LEU A 249 -16.95 -8.27 -3.66
C LEU A 249 -16.70 -8.62 -2.19
N ALA A 250 -16.81 -7.62 -1.31
CA ALA A 250 -16.80 -7.78 0.14
C ALA A 250 -17.65 -6.67 0.78
N PRO A 251 -18.36 -6.93 1.89
CA PRO A 251 -19.18 -5.91 2.57
C PRO A 251 -18.39 -4.65 2.97
N GLN A 252 -17.11 -4.83 3.33
CA GLN A 252 -16.22 -3.82 3.88
C GLN A 252 -15.48 -3.00 2.80
N VAL A 253 -15.53 -3.42 1.53
CA VAL A 253 -14.86 -2.72 0.43
C VAL A 253 -15.90 -1.98 -0.41
N PRO A 254 -15.72 -0.66 -0.66
CA PRO A 254 -16.63 0.12 -1.49
C PRO A 254 -16.39 -0.15 -2.99
N ARG A 255 -16.45 -1.43 -3.40
CA ARG A 255 -16.20 -1.94 -4.76
C ARG A 255 -17.25 -2.95 -5.17
N GLY A 256 -17.89 -2.71 -6.30
CA GLY A 256 -18.77 -3.67 -6.95
C GLY A 256 -17.98 -4.62 -7.86
N ALA A 257 -18.35 -5.90 -7.85
CA ALA A 257 -17.88 -6.84 -8.86
C ALA A 257 -18.27 -6.39 -10.27
N ALA A 258 -19.45 -5.75 -10.39
CA ALA A 258 -19.93 -5.14 -11.62
C ALA A 258 -18.97 -4.07 -12.16
N GLY A 259 -18.43 -3.19 -11.30
CA GLY A 259 -17.47 -2.17 -11.72
C GLY A 259 -16.16 -2.76 -12.21
N VAL A 260 -15.66 -3.81 -11.55
CA VAL A 260 -14.44 -4.52 -11.98
C VAL A 260 -14.62 -5.12 -13.37
N VAL A 261 -15.70 -5.86 -13.59
CA VAL A 261 -15.97 -6.53 -14.87
C VAL A 261 -16.24 -5.50 -15.98
N ALA A 262 -17.12 -4.53 -15.73
CA ALA A 262 -17.45 -3.49 -16.71
C ALA A 262 -16.21 -2.65 -17.07
N GLY A 263 -15.41 -2.26 -16.08
CA GLY A 263 -14.16 -1.54 -16.32
C GLY A 263 -13.19 -2.31 -17.21
N ALA A 264 -12.93 -3.58 -16.88
CA ALA A 264 -12.04 -4.42 -17.68
C ALA A 264 -12.58 -4.63 -19.11
N MET A 265 -13.88 -4.89 -19.29
CA MET A 265 -14.50 -5.07 -20.60
C MET A 265 -14.42 -3.81 -21.45
N ILE A 266 -14.78 -2.64 -20.90
CA ILE A 266 -14.77 -1.40 -21.66
C ILE A 266 -13.33 -0.95 -21.95
N GLY A 267 -12.39 -1.10 -21.01
CA GLY A 267 -10.97 -0.86 -21.28
C GLY A 267 -10.42 -1.72 -22.41
N THR A 268 -10.75 -3.02 -22.41
CA THR A 268 -10.40 -3.96 -23.49
C THR A 268 -11.02 -3.54 -24.83
N LEU A 269 -12.29 -3.16 -24.83
CA LEU A 269 -12.96 -2.65 -26.04
C LEU A 269 -12.28 -1.38 -26.55
N THR A 270 -11.96 -0.44 -25.67
CA THR A 270 -11.23 0.80 -26.02
C THR A 270 -9.90 0.47 -26.68
N SER A 271 -9.11 -0.46 -26.13
CA SER A 271 -7.86 -0.86 -26.78
C SER A 271 -8.06 -1.50 -28.14
N ALA A 272 -9.07 -2.35 -28.30
CA ALA A 272 -9.38 -2.99 -29.59
C ALA A 272 -9.73 -1.96 -30.66
N VAL A 273 -10.56 -0.96 -30.29
CA VAL A 273 -10.96 0.14 -31.17
C VAL A 273 -9.76 1.04 -31.49
N LEU A 274 -8.93 1.41 -30.52
CA LEU A 274 -7.74 2.23 -30.81
C LEU A 274 -6.74 1.46 -31.68
N GLY A 275 -6.55 0.17 -31.40
CA GLY A 275 -5.67 -0.69 -32.18
C GLY A 275 -6.12 -0.88 -33.63
N SER A 276 -7.41 -0.74 -33.95
CA SER A 276 -7.86 -0.83 -35.35
C SER A 276 -7.44 0.37 -36.19
N TYR A 277 -7.04 1.48 -35.57
CA TYR A 277 -6.57 2.69 -36.25
C TYR A 277 -5.05 2.92 -36.12
N LEU A 278 -4.33 2.10 -35.34
CA LEU A 278 -2.91 2.27 -35.11
C LEU A 278 -2.09 1.26 -35.93
N VAL A 279 -1.15 1.79 -36.71
CA VAL A 279 -0.20 0.97 -37.51
C VAL A 279 0.59 0.05 -36.58
N GLY A 280 0.74 -1.22 -36.92
CA GLY A 280 1.45 -2.19 -36.08
C GLY A 280 0.56 -2.94 -35.09
N PHE A 281 -0.73 -2.61 -35.03
CA PHE A 281 -1.72 -3.34 -34.26
C PHE A 281 -2.78 -3.99 -35.17
N THR A 282 -3.22 -5.18 -34.76
CA THR A 282 -4.54 -5.71 -35.12
C THR A 282 -5.52 -5.45 -33.96
N PRO A 283 -6.84 -5.34 -34.22
CA PRO A 283 -7.83 -5.18 -33.16
C PRO A 283 -7.70 -6.25 -32.07
N THR A 284 -7.41 -7.50 -32.46
CA THR A 284 -7.22 -8.63 -31.54
C THR A 284 -5.96 -8.47 -30.68
N SER A 285 -4.82 -8.13 -31.28
CA SER A 285 -3.58 -7.91 -30.50
C SER A 285 -3.73 -6.74 -29.53
N ALA A 286 -4.38 -5.65 -29.94
CA ALA A 286 -4.62 -4.50 -29.08
C ALA A 286 -5.59 -4.86 -27.95
N ALA A 287 -6.63 -5.64 -28.23
CA ALA A 287 -7.55 -6.15 -27.21
C ALA A 287 -6.81 -6.99 -26.17
N LEU A 288 -5.91 -7.89 -26.57
CA LEU A 288 -5.16 -8.74 -25.63
C LEU A 288 -4.25 -7.90 -24.71
N ILE A 289 -3.49 -6.98 -25.29
CA ILE A 289 -2.55 -6.13 -24.55
C ILE A 289 -3.32 -5.15 -23.63
N GLY A 290 -4.41 -4.56 -24.13
CA GLY A 290 -5.27 -3.70 -23.34
C GLY A 290 -6.05 -4.44 -22.26
N LEU A 291 -6.47 -5.69 -22.49
CA LEU A 291 -7.07 -6.55 -21.46
C LEU A 291 -6.09 -6.75 -20.29
N VAL A 292 -4.84 -7.11 -20.58
CA VAL A 292 -3.82 -7.34 -19.54
C VAL A 292 -3.60 -6.08 -18.71
N THR A 293 -3.45 -4.93 -19.37
CA THR A 293 -3.18 -3.66 -18.67
C THR A 293 -4.41 -3.15 -17.91
N ALA A 294 -5.60 -3.20 -18.51
CA ALA A 294 -6.86 -2.84 -17.86
C ALA A 294 -7.16 -3.73 -16.64
N ALA A 295 -7.03 -5.05 -16.78
CA ALA A 295 -7.25 -5.98 -15.68
C ALA A 295 -6.23 -5.76 -14.56
N THR A 296 -4.95 -5.61 -14.90
CA THR A 296 -3.88 -5.31 -13.92
C THR A 296 -4.19 -4.04 -13.15
N ALA A 297 -4.60 -2.97 -13.84
CA ALA A 297 -4.93 -1.71 -13.20
C ALA A 297 -6.14 -1.81 -12.28
N VAL A 298 -7.22 -2.45 -12.73
CA VAL A 298 -8.45 -2.63 -11.94
C VAL A 298 -8.19 -3.48 -10.70
N LEU A 299 -7.40 -4.55 -10.82
CA LEU A 299 -7.02 -5.41 -9.69
C LEU A 299 -6.11 -4.69 -8.70
N ALA A 300 -5.16 -3.89 -9.18
CA ALA A 300 -4.30 -3.06 -8.33
C ALA A 300 -5.12 -2.02 -7.54
N ASP A 301 -6.03 -1.33 -8.23
CA ASP A 301 -6.94 -0.37 -7.64
C ASP A 301 -7.84 -1.07 -6.59
N LEU A 302 -8.36 -2.27 -6.90
CA LEU A 302 -9.13 -3.10 -5.97
C LEU A 302 -8.31 -3.52 -4.74
N ALA A 303 -7.06 -3.93 -4.92
CA ALA A 303 -6.16 -4.33 -3.84
C ALA A 303 -5.91 -3.19 -2.85
N VAL A 304 -5.78 -1.94 -3.34
CA VAL A 304 -5.72 -0.75 -2.46
C VAL A 304 -7.00 -0.62 -1.62
N GLY A 305 -8.17 -0.88 -2.22
CA GLY A 305 -9.45 -0.88 -1.49
C GLY A 305 -9.52 -1.94 -0.39
N TYR A 306 -9.01 -3.15 -0.65
CA TYR A 306 -8.92 -4.21 0.37
C TYR A 306 -7.90 -3.88 1.47
N ALA A 307 -6.74 -3.32 1.10
CA ALA A 307 -5.72 -2.93 2.07
C ALA A 307 -6.24 -1.85 3.04
N GLU A 308 -6.98 -0.87 2.52
CA GLU A 308 -7.66 0.15 3.33
C GLU A 308 -8.70 -0.48 4.27
N ALA A 309 -9.58 -1.34 3.74
CA ALA A 309 -10.60 -2.01 4.55
C ALA A 309 -9.97 -2.84 5.68
N GLY A 310 -8.89 -3.57 5.39
CA GLY A 310 -8.15 -4.34 6.39
C GLY A 310 -7.57 -3.47 7.50
N ARG A 311 -7.03 -2.29 7.18
CA ARG A 311 -6.52 -1.33 8.18
C ARG A 311 -7.63 -0.78 9.08
N LEU A 312 -8.77 -0.45 8.49
CA LEU A 312 -9.94 0.04 9.25
C LEU A 312 -10.48 -1.05 10.19
N MET A 313 -10.53 -2.30 9.72
CA MET A 313 -10.92 -3.45 10.56
C MET A 313 -9.91 -3.72 11.69
N ALA A 314 -8.62 -3.41 11.47
CA ALA A 314 -7.58 -3.47 12.51
C ALA A 314 -7.62 -2.28 13.50
N GLY A 315 -8.58 -1.36 13.38
CA GLY A 315 -8.75 -0.22 14.26
C GLY A 315 -7.78 0.94 14.00
N GLU A 316 -7.10 0.95 12.85
CA GLU A 316 -6.22 2.06 12.49
C GLU A 316 -7.01 3.33 12.10
N PRO A 317 -6.50 4.53 12.42
CA PRO A 317 -7.17 5.76 12.06
C PRO A 317 -7.23 5.94 10.53
N PRO A 318 -8.33 6.49 10.00
CA PRO A 318 -8.47 6.74 8.57
C PRO A 318 -7.38 7.68 8.07
N THR A 319 -6.87 7.39 6.88
CA THR A 319 -5.86 8.20 6.20
C THR A 319 -6.42 9.55 5.75
N LEU A 320 -5.54 10.49 5.42
CA LEU A 320 -5.98 11.79 4.87
C LEU A 320 -6.79 11.53 3.59
N TRP A 321 -7.98 12.13 3.53
CA TRP A 321 -8.99 11.85 2.50
C TRP A 321 -8.43 11.93 1.07
N ILE A 322 -7.62 12.94 0.75
CA ILE A 322 -7.09 13.09 -0.61
C ILE A 322 -6.14 11.94 -0.98
N ALA A 323 -5.21 11.60 -0.08
CA ALA A 323 -4.17 10.61 -0.32
C ALA A 323 -4.76 9.22 -0.62
N ARG A 324 -5.75 8.80 0.16
CA ARG A 324 -6.46 7.52 0.00
C ARG A 324 -7.03 7.30 -1.38
N HIS A 325 -7.77 8.29 -1.88
CA HIS A 325 -8.56 8.11 -3.07
C HIS A 325 -7.71 8.21 -4.35
N MET A 326 -6.50 8.77 -4.23
CA MET A 326 -5.51 8.81 -5.32
C MET A 326 -4.68 7.52 -5.41
N GLN A 327 -4.45 6.80 -4.31
CA GLN A 327 -3.61 5.59 -4.29
C GLN A 327 -4.08 4.52 -5.27
N GLY A 328 -5.40 4.33 -5.37
CA GLY A 328 -5.99 3.32 -6.21
C GLY A 328 -5.66 3.49 -7.70
N PRO A 329 -6.07 4.61 -8.34
CA PRO A 329 -5.70 4.88 -9.73
C PRO A 329 -4.19 4.97 -9.94
N LEU A 330 -3.45 5.62 -9.04
CA LEU A 330 -1.99 5.72 -9.16
C LEU A 330 -1.31 4.34 -9.10
N GLY A 331 -1.74 3.45 -8.22
CA GLY A 331 -1.30 2.05 -8.17
C GLY A 331 -1.69 1.27 -9.42
N GLY A 332 -2.89 1.52 -9.95
CA GLY A 332 -3.36 0.94 -11.20
C GLY A 332 -2.47 1.28 -12.39
N PHE A 333 -2.17 2.56 -12.58
CA PHE A 333 -1.24 3.00 -13.63
C PHE A 333 0.20 2.53 -13.39
N ALA A 334 0.66 2.52 -12.14
CA ALA A 334 2.00 2.04 -11.80
C ALA A 334 2.20 0.57 -12.19
N LEU A 335 1.20 -0.30 -11.97
CA LEU A 335 1.29 -1.71 -12.38
C LEU A 335 0.98 -1.93 -13.86
N ALA A 336 0.14 -1.10 -14.47
CA ALA A 336 -0.12 -1.16 -15.91
C ALA A 336 1.11 -0.79 -16.76
N ALA A 337 1.97 0.11 -16.29
CA ALA A 337 3.17 0.56 -17.01
C ALA A 337 4.19 -0.56 -17.35
N PRO A 338 4.67 -1.38 -16.40
CA PRO A 338 5.55 -2.51 -16.71
C PRO A 338 4.82 -3.62 -17.46
N ALA A 339 3.52 -3.82 -17.21
CA ALA A 339 2.71 -4.76 -17.98
C ALA A 339 2.64 -4.34 -19.46
N ALA A 340 2.41 -3.06 -19.75
CA ALA A 340 2.44 -2.51 -21.11
C ALA A 340 3.80 -2.73 -21.79
N TYR A 341 4.90 -2.50 -21.05
CA TYR A 341 6.24 -2.77 -21.56
C TYR A 341 6.43 -4.24 -21.92
N ALA A 342 6.08 -5.15 -21.00
CA ALA A 342 6.21 -6.58 -21.22
C ALA A 342 5.38 -7.05 -22.41
N MET A 343 4.12 -6.59 -22.50
CA MET A 343 3.25 -6.93 -23.62
C MET A 343 3.76 -6.38 -24.95
N CYS A 344 4.30 -5.15 -24.97
CA CYS A 344 4.90 -4.60 -26.19
C CYS A 344 6.09 -5.44 -26.66
N VAL A 345 7.02 -5.80 -25.77
CA VAL A 345 8.22 -6.56 -26.14
C VAL A 345 7.92 -8.01 -26.54
N LEU A 346 6.87 -8.61 -25.96
CA LEU A 346 6.53 -10.02 -26.20
C LEU A 346 5.59 -10.23 -27.40
N PHE A 347 4.79 -9.24 -27.78
CA PHE A 347 3.73 -9.41 -28.78
C PHE A 347 3.82 -8.47 -29.99
N LEU A 348 4.68 -7.45 -29.98
CA LEU A 348 4.83 -6.46 -31.06
C LEU A 348 6.28 -6.39 -31.54
#